data_AF-V5GWH5-F1
#
_entry.id   AF-V5GWH5-F1
#
_cell.length_a   1.000
_cell.length_b   1.000
_cell.length_c   1.000
_cell.angle_alpha   90.00
_cell.angle_beta   90.00
_cell.angle_gamma   90.00
#
_symmetry.space_group_name_H-M   'P 1'
#
loop_
_entity.id
_entity.type
_entity.pdbx_description
1 polymer ?
#
loop_
_entity_poly.entity_id
_entity_poly.type
_entity_poly.pdbx_seq_one_letter_code
_entity_poly.pdbx_strand_id
1 'polypeptide(L)'
;MYAFLSYALAAILASITLFFVALKLSKAFREAFFVRVFMPAAGSLVKDEFVAIRREVLSCLNDLESHDPELKKDGVVRVLEVGAGFGANFEFIQRKVKYWNIEPNAEFGPEFMKAAGKNPLVELERCVRGCGEDMALIPDGCFDAVVVTHLLCSVRDAKRVLGECKRVLAKGGRLLFMEHVAQPKGTWASWFQFLLDPVWELLTCGCRLNRSSGDLLKKAGFDRLELKETYLPIPAIISRHVYGCACLQ
;
A
#
# COMPACT_ATOMS: atom_id res chain seq x y z
N MET A 1 -19.00 -4.32 46.00
CA MET A 1 -18.21 -5.01 44.96
C MET A 1 -18.92 -5.02 43.59
N TYR A 2 -20.17 -5.48 43.50
CA TYR A 2 -20.95 -5.47 42.24
C TYR A 2 -21.14 -4.09 41.59
N ALA A 3 -21.51 -3.07 42.37
CA ALA A 3 -21.70 -1.71 41.83
C ALA A 3 -20.39 -1.09 41.28
N PHE A 4 -19.25 -1.37 41.93
CA PHE A 4 -17.95 -0.89 41.46
C PHE A 4 -17.55 -1.56 40.13
N LEU A 5 -17.80 -2.86 40.01
CA LEU A 5 -17.54 -3.61 38.78
C LEU A 5 -18.43 -3.12 37.61
N SER A 6 -19.68 -2.74 37.88
CA SER A 6 -20.58 -2.19 36.86
C SER A 6 -20.18 -0.79 36.39
N TYR A 7 -19.71 0.09 37.29
CA TYR A 7 -19.22 1.41 36.90
C TYR A 7 -17.92 1.32 36.09
N ALA A 8 -17.01 0.42 36.47
CA ALA A 8 -15.80 0.17 35.71
C ALA A 8 -16.10 -0.32 34.29
N LEU A 9 -17.03 -1.27 34.13
CA LEU A 9 -17.44 -1.76 32.82
C LEU A 9 -18.09 -0.66 31.96
N ALA A 10 -18.98 0.14 32.54
CA ALA A 10 -19.63 1.26 31.85
C ALA A 10 -18.61 2.31 31.38
N ALA A 11 -17.63 2.64 32.22
CA ALA A 11 -16.55 3.56 31.88
C ALA A 11 -15.70 3.03 30.71
N ILE A 12 -15.33 1.74 30.73
CA ILE A 12 -14.58 1.11 29.64
C ILE A 12 -15.37 1.18 28.33
N LEU A 13 -16.65 0.82 28.34
CA LEU A 13 -17.51 0.86 27.15
C LEU A 13 -17.66 2.29 26.62
N ALA A 14 -17.84 3.28 27.50
CA ALA A 14 -17.90 4.69 27.11
C ALA A 14 -16.58 5.17 26.49
N SER A 15 -15.44 4.81 27.06
CA SER A 15 -14.12 5.14 26.51
C SER A 15 -13.87 4.51 25.14
N ILE A 16 -14.20 3.22 24.97
CA ILE A 16 -14.12 2.53 23.68
C ILE A 16 -15.01 3.22 22.65
N THR A 17 -16.24 3.57 23.03
CA THR A 17 -17.18 4.26 22.15
C THR A 17 -16.65 5.61 21.72
N LEU A 18 -16.19 6.44 22.65
CA LEU A 18 -15.60 7.75 22.37
C LEU A 18 -14.37 7.65 21.47
N PHE A 19 -13.54 6.63 21.66
CA PHE A 19 -12.38 6.37 20.80
C PHE A 19 -12.80 6.10 19.35
N PHE A 20 -13.77 5.22 19.12
CA PHE A 20 -14.27 4.95 17.77
C PHE A 20 -15.00 6.15 17.15
N VAL A 21 -15.70 6.95 17.95
CA VAL A 21 -16.27 8.23 17.49
C VAL A 21 -15.18 9.19 17.04
N ALA A 22 -14.09 9.33 17.80
CA ALA A 22 -12.96 10.17 17.44
C ALA A 22 -12.29 9.72 16.13
N LEU A 23 -12.05 8.41 15.96
CA LEU A 23 -11.53 7.85 14.71
C LEU A 23 -12.45 8.13 13.51
N LYS A 24 -13.77 8.10 13.72
CA LYS A 24 -14.75 8.32 12.65
C LYS A 24 -14.83 9.79 12.25
N LEU A 25 -14.83 10.70 13.22
CA LEU A 25 -15.06 12.13 13.01
C LEU A 25 -13.80 12.91 12.64
N SER A 26 -12.61 12.47 13.06
CA SER A 26 -11.35 13.20 12.82
C SER A 26 -10.39 12.41 11.94
N LYS A 27 -10.21 12.87 10.70
CA LYS A 27 -9.21 12.32 9.76
C LYS A 27 -7.80 12.42 10.34
N ALA A 28 -7.43 13.56 10.91
CA ALA A 28 -6.11 13.78 11.49
C ALA A 28 -5.83 12.83 12.67
N PHE A 29 -6.82 12.63 13.56
CA PHE A 29 -6.68 11.69 14.67
C PHE A 29 -6.53 10.26 14.17
N ARG A 30 -7.34 9.85 13.18
CA ARG A 30 -7.26 8.51 12.58
C ARG A 30 -5.91 8.27 11.91
N GLU A 31 -5.41 9.23 11.14
CA GLU A 31 -4.09 9.17 10.49
C GLU A 31 -2.95 9.07 11.50
N ALA A 32 -2.97 9.91 12.54
CA ALA A 32 -1.97 9.89 13.61
C ALA A 32 -2.02 8.58 14.41
N PHE A 33 -3.22 8.11 14.78
CA PHE A 33 -3.40 6.81 15.46
C PHE A 33 -2.84 5.66 14.62
N PHE A 34 -3.19 5.63 13.33
CA PHE A 34 -2.75 4.57 12.44
C PHE A 34 -1.21 4.51 12.36
N VAL A 35 -0.57 5.65 12.12
CA VAL A 35 0.89 5.70 11.93
C VAL A 35 1.66 5.53 13.25
N ARG A 36 1.20 6.17 14.33
CA ARG A 36 1.97 6.23 15.60
C ARG A 36 1.65 5.09 16.56
N VAL A 37 0.51 4.42 16.41
CA VAL A 37 0.06 3.37 17.35
C VAL A 37 -0.17 2.05 16.62
N PHE A 38 -1.08 2.02 15.65
CA PHE A 38 -1.48 0.77 14.99
C PHE A 38 -0.31 0.13 14.24
N MET A 39 0.39 0.89 13.39
CA MET A 39 1.45 0.35 12.53
C MET A 39 2.65 -0.17 13.32
N PRO A 40 3.19 0.51 14.36
CA PRO A 40 4.25 -0.05 15.20
C PRO A 40 3.83 -1.34 15.93
N ALA A 41 2.58 -1.40 16.40
CA ALA A 41 2.05 -2.57 17.10
C ALA A 41 1.81 -3.76 16.16
N ALA A 42 1.29 -3.51 14.96
CA ALA A 42 1.08 -4.55 13.95
C ALA A 42 2.40 -5.00 13.33
N GLY A 43 3.29 -4.06 13.00
CA GLY A 43 4.55 -4.31 12.32
C GLY A 43 5.48 -5.24 13.11
N SER A 44 5.54 -5.13 14.43
CA SER A 44 6.35 -6.03 15.27
C SER A 44 5.91 -7.50 15.21
N LEU A 45 4.69 -7.78 14.75
CA LEU A 45 4.13 -9.13 14.64
C LEU A 45 4.33 -9.77 13.25
N VAL A 46 4.56 -8.97 12.20
CA VAL A 46 4.50 -9.44 10.80
C VAL A 46 5.63 -8.94 9.89
N LYS A 47 6.61 -8.21 10.43
CA LYS A 47 7.63 -7.49 9.64
C LYS A 47 8.35 -8.39 8.62
N ASP A 48 8.78 -9.57 9.07
CA ASP A 48 9.65 -10.44 8.28
C ASP A 48 8.88 -11.20 7.19
N GLU A 49 7.56 -11.33 7.33
CA GLU A 49 6.72 -12.13 6.44
C GLU A 49 6.56 -11.54 5.04
N PHE A 50 6.72 -10.22 4.93
CA PHE A 50 6.60 -9.52 3.66
C PHE A 50 7.92 -9.42 2.89
N VAL A 51 9.05 -9.77 3.52
CA VAL A 51 10.41 -9.53 2.99
C VAL A 51 10.63 -10.27 1.66
N ALA A 52 10.28 -11.56 1.61
CA ALA A 52 10.49 -12.38 0.41
C ALA A 52 9.70 -11.84 -0.78
N ILE A 53 8.41 -11.52 -0.56
CA ILE A 53 7.52 -11.01 -1.60
C ILE A 53 7.99 -9.63 -2.08
N ARG A 54 8.31 -8.70 -1.17
CA ARG A 54 8.82 -7.38 -1.56
C ARG A 54 10.11 -7.50 -2.37
N ARG A 55 11.05 -8.33 -1.93
CA ARG A 55 12.30 -8.56 -2.66
C ARG A 55 12.02 -9.07 -4.06
N GLU A 56 11.11 -10.02 -4.22
CA GLU A 56 10.73 -10.56 -5.53
C GLU A 56 10.08 -9.48 -6.41
N VAL A 57 9.07 -8.77 -5.91
CA VAL A 57 8.36 -7.71 -6.66
C VAL A 57 9.30 -6.60 -7.09
N LEU A 58 10.14 -6.09 -6.18
CA LEU A 58 11.06 -5.00 -6.47
C LEU A 58 12.24 -5.45 -7.35
N SER A 59 12.53 -6.76 -7.42
CA SER A 59 13.52 -7.29 -8.37
C SER A 59 13.11 -7.11 -9.84
N CYS A 60 11.81 -6.99 -10.12
CA CYS A 60 11.28 -6.66 -11.46
C CYS A 60 11.66 -5.25 -11.94
N LEU A 61 12.28 -4.44 -11.08
CA LEU A 61 12.92 -3.20 -11.51
C LEU A 61 14.25 -3.47 -12.21
N ASN A 62 14.97 -4.55 -11.90
CA ASN A 62 16.37 -4.77 -12.32
C ASN A 62 16.53 -5.05 -13.82
N ASP A 63 15.49 -5.56 -14.48
CA ASP A 63 15.49 -5.85 -15.91
C ASP A 63 14.81 -4.76 -16.76
N LEU A 64 14.33 -3.67 -16.12
CA LEU A 64 13.78 -2.53 -16.84
C LEU A 64 14.88 -1.69 -17.50
N GLU A 65 14.57 -1.21 -18.69
CA GLU A 65 15.32 -0.18 -19.37
C GLU A 65 14.47 1.08 -19.41
N SER A 66 15.09 2.25 -19.18
CA SER A 66 14.36 3.50 -19.18
C SER A 66 13.89 3.91 -20.58
N HIS A 67 12.69 4.47 -20.65
CA HIS A 67 12.14 5.09 -21.85
C HIS A 67 12.63 6.54 -22.03
N ASP A 68 13.15 7.15 -20.96
CA ASP A 68 13.89 8.41 -21.00
C ASP A 68 15.32 8.16 -21.52
N PRO A 69 15.73 8.75 -22.67
CA PRO A 69 17.03 8.49 -23.29
C PRO A 69 18.24 8.84 -22.44
N GLU A 70 18.14 9.86 -21.57
CA GLU A 70 19.24 10.26 -20.71
C GLU A 70 19.38 9.27 -19.54
N LEU A 71 18.27 8.94 -18.88
CA LEU A 71 18.28 7.93 -17.82
C LEU A 71 18.73 6.55 -18.33
N LYS A 72 18.35 6.20 -19.57
CA LYS A 72 18.76 4.96 -20.22
C LYS A 72 20.27 4.85 -20.39
N LYS A 73 20.97 5.93 -20.78
CA LYS A 73 22.44 5.95 -20.88
C LYS A 73 23.11 5.67 -19.54
N ASP A 74 22.52 6.16 -18.45
CA ASP A 74 23.04 6.02 -17.09
C ASP A 74 22.61 4.72 -16.39
N GLY A 75 21.79 3.90 -17.06
CA GLY A 75 21.21 2.67 -16.49
C GLY A 75 20.19 2.94 -15.37
N VAL A 76 19.68 4.17 -15.28
CA VAL A 76 18.69 4.62 -14.29
C VAL A 76 17.28 4.41 -14.83
N VAL A 77 16.32 4.15 -13.95
CA VAL A 77 14.89 4.13 -14.30
C VAL A 77 14.11 5.10 -13.42
N ARG A 78 13.00 5.63 -13.92
CA ARG A 78 12.10 6.51 -13.16
C ARG A 78 10.92 5.71 -12.60
N VAL A 79 10.76 5.77 -11.29
CA VAL A 79 9.76 5.01 -10.54
C VAL A 79 8.81 5.96 -9.81
N LEU A 80 7.51 5.67 -9.88
CA LEU A 80 6.50 6.29 -9.03
C LEU A 80 5.99 5.26 -8.02
N GLU A 81 6.03 5.58 -6.74
CA GLU A 81 5.31 4.80 -5.73
C GLU A 81 4.04 5.52 -5.27
N VAL A 82 2.93 4.81 -5.32
CA VAL A 82 1.63 5.32 -4.88
C VAL A 82 1.35 4.76 -3.49
N GLY A 83 1.13 5.65 -2.52
CA GLY A 83 0.97 5.29 -1.11
C GLY A 83 2.22 4.69 -0.48
N ALA A 84 3.35 5.38 -0.64
CA ALA A 84 4.65 4.91 -0.14
C ALA A 84 4.70 4.69 1.37
N GLY A 85 3.78 5.31 2.13
CA GLY A 85 3.79 5.25 3.59
C GLY A 85 5.16 5.63 4.14
N PHE A 86 5.69 4.81 5.05
CA PHE A 86 6.99 5.02 5.69
C PHE A 86 8.20 4.55 4.85
N GLY A 87 8.02 4.22 3.56
CA GLY A 87 9.11 3.85 2.66
C GLY A 87 9.60 2.41 2.82
N ALA A 88 8.67 1.47 3.05
CA ALA A 88 8.99 0.05 3.30
C ALA A 88 9.71 -0.65 2.14
N ASN A 89 9.59 -0.12 0.91
CA ASN A 89 10.13 -0.75 -0.28
C ASN A 89 11.59 -0.35 -0.58
N PHE A 90 12.10 0.75 0.00
CA PHE A 90 13.43 1.26 -0.31
C PHE A 90 14.54 0.23 -0.09
N GLU A 91 14.48 -0.58 0.97
CA GLU A 91 15.48 -1.61 1.27
C GLU A 91 15.63 -2.67 0.15
N PHE A 92 14.58 -2.87 -0.65
CA PHE A 92 14.54 -3.90 -1.69
C PHE A 92 14.90 -3.39 -3.08
N ILE A 93 15.16 -2.09 -3.24
CA ILE A 93 15.60 -1.51 -4.51
C ILE A 93 17.10 -1.72 -4.65
N GLN A 94 17.50 -2.49 -5.67
CA GLN A 94 18.89 -2.93 -5.90
C GLN A 94 19.51 -2.34 -7.19
N ARG A 95 18.91 -1.28 -7.72
CA ARG A 95 19.42 -0.52 -8.88
C ARG A 95 19.22 0.97 -8.68
N LYS A 96 19.93 1.80 -9.46
CA LYS A 96 19.73 3.24 -9.46
C LYS A 96 18.33 3.59 -9.97
N VAL A 97 17.59 4.38 -9.19
CA VAL A 97 16.26 4.87 -9.54
C VAL A 97 16.12 6.36 -9.25
N LYS A 98 15.44 7.08 -10.14
CA LYS A 98 14.82 8.35 -9.84
C LYS A 98 13.43 8.08 -9.27
N TYR A 99 13.10 8.64 -8.12
CA TYR A 99 11.97 8.21 -7.33
C TYR A 99 10.99 9.34 -7.06
N TRP A 100 9.74 9.11 -7.40
CA TRP A 100 8.61 9.95 -7.02
C TRP A 100 7.71 9.16 -6.09
N ASN A 101 7.06 9.86 -5.16
CA ASN A 101 5.97 9.28 -4.39
C ASN A 101 4.75 10.19 -4.35
N ILE A 102 3.57 9.58 -4.19
CA ILE A 102 2.33 10.28 -3.86
C ILE A 102 1.69 9.66 -2.61
N GLU A 103 1.49 10.45 -1.56
CA GLU A 103 1.00 9.98 -0.26
C GLU A 103 0.09 11.06 0.39
N PRO A 104 -1.17 10.74 0.75
CA PRO A 104 -2.06 11.72 1.37
C PRO A 104 -1.78 11.96 2.86
N ASN A 105 -1.26 10.96 3.58
CA ASN A 105 -1.05 11.01 5.02
C ASN A 105 0.34 11.57 5.36
N ALA A 106 0.37 12.81 5.84
CA ALA A 106 1.58 13.53 6.18
C ALA A 106 2.35 12.92 7.38
N GLU A 107 1.69 12.11 8.21
CA GLU A 107 2.30 11.47 9.38
C GLU A 107 3.43 10.50 9.00
N PHE A 108 3.45 9.99 7.76
CA PHE A 108 4.50 9.11 7.27
C PHE A 108 5.80 9.83 6.90
N GLY A 109 5.75 11.14 6.64
CA GLY A 109 6.87 11.91 6.07
C GLY A 109 8.21 11.74 6.78
N PRO A 110 8.30 11.85 8.12
CA PRO A 110 9.57 11.72 8.84
C PRO A 110 10.25 10.36 8.65
N GLU A 111 9.52 9.25 8.82
CA GLU A 111 10.10 7.91 8.65
C GLU A 111 10.35 7.58 7.17
N PHE A 112 9.52 8.08 6.25
CA PHE A 112 9.77 7.98 4.81
C PHE A 112 11.11 8.60 4.41
N MET A 113 11.37 9.85 4.81
CA MET A 113 12.62 10.54 4.47
C MET A 113 13.83 9.84 5.09
N LYS A 114 13.68 9.33 6.31
CA LYS A 114 14.72 8.53 6.98
C LYS A 114 14.98 7.20 6.27
N ALA A 115 13.95 6.53 5.76
CA ALA A 115 14.10 5.29 5.01
C ALA A 115 14.77 5.54 3.65
N ALA A 116 14.36 6.59 2.94
CA ALA A 116 14.97 6.99 1.67
C ALA A 116 16.47 7.28 1.82
N GLY A 117 16.87 8.01 2.87
CA GLY A 117 18.27 8.34 3.16
C GLY A 117 19.17 7.14 3.47
N LYS A 118 18.63 5.93 3.65
CA LYS A 118 19.42 4.70 3.87
C LYS A 118 19.81 3.98 2.59
N ASN A 119 19.12 4.22 1.48
CA ASN A 119 19.44 3.56 0.21
C ASN A 119 20.04 4.57 -0.78
N PRO A 120 21.37 4.55 -1.01
CA PRO A 120 22.03 5.48 -1.93
C PRO A 120 21.70 5.24 -3.41
N LEU A 121 21.01 4.13 -3.74
CA LEU A 121 20.55 3.85 -5.10
C LEU A 121 19.25 4.60 -5.44
N VAL A 122 18.60 5.20 -4.45
CA VAL A 122 17.32 5.90 -4.62
C VAL A 122 17.56 7.40 -4.55
N GLU A 123 17.27 8.10 -5.64
CA GLU A 123 17.26 9.55 -5.67
C GLU A 123 15.81 10.06 -5.66
N LEU A 124 15.41 10.66 -4.54
CA LEU A 124 14.08 11.29 -4.42
C LEU A 124 14.03 12.58 -5.25
N GLU A 125 13.25 12.57 -6.33
CA GLU A 125 13.02 13.75 -7.18
C GLU A 125 11.78 14.54 -6.72
N ARG A 126 10.72 13.85 -6.28
CA ARG A 126 9.48 14.53 -5.89
C ARG A 126 8.62 13.75 -4.90
N CYS A 127 8.16 14.45 -3.86
CA CYS A 127 7.13 13.97 -2.94
C CYS A 127 5.84 14.75 -3.15
N VAL A 128 4.77 14.09 -3.59
CA VAL A 128 3.47 14.71 -3.85
C VAL A 128 2.51 14.36 -2.71
N ARG A 129 1.88 15.38 -2.12
CA ARG A 129 0.78 15.17 -1.17
C ARG A 129 -0.53 15.05 -1.94
N GLY A 130 -1.08 13.84 -2.03
CA GLY A 130 -2.29 13.59 -2.81
C GLY A 130 -2.77 12.14 -2.70
N CYS A 131 -3.96 11.86 -3.20
CA CYS A 131 -4.52 10.52 -3.23
C CYS A 131 -4.19 9.82 -4.56
N GLY A 132 -4.04 8.50 -4.57
CA GLY A 132 -3.75 7.75 -5.80
C GLY A 132 -4.87 7.81 -6.85
N GLU A 133 -6.08 8.18 -6.46
CA GLU A 133 -7.22 8.37 -7.37
C GLU A 133 -7.09 9.65 -8.21
N ASP A 134 -6.24 10.59 -7.80
CA ASP A 134 -6.04 11.87 -8.48
C ASP A 134 -4.55 12.21 -8.51
N MET A 135 -3.91 11.85 -9.62
CA MET A 135 -2.51 12.14 -9.87
C MET A 135 -2.34 13.28 -10.89
N ALA A 136 -3.22 14.28 -10.91
CA ALA A 136 -3.16 15.40 -11.86
C ALA A 136 -1.83 16.19 -11.82
N LEU A 137 -1.09 16.14 -10.71
CA LEU A 137 0.24 16.75 -10.55
C LEU A 137 1.39 15.87 -11.07
N ILE A 138 1.08 14.67 -11.56
CA ILE A 138 2.02 13.67 -12.06
C ILE A 138 1.86 13.53 -13.57
N PRO A 139 2.94 13.68 -14.34
CA PRO A 139 2.88 13.68 -15.80
C PRO A 139 2.56 12.31 -16.37
N ASP A 140 1.84 12.31 -17.49
CA ASP A 140 1.51 11.13 -18.30
C ASP A 140 2.79 10.51 -18.90
N GLY A 141 2.81 9.19 -19.03
CA GLY A 141 3.82 8.49 -19.84
C GLY A 141 5.28 8.65 -19.41
N CYS A 142 5.55 9.04 -18.17
CA CYS A 142 6.89 9.46 -17.71
C CYS A 142 7.60 8.44 -16.83
N PHE A 143 6.92 7.39 -16.38
CA PHE A 143 7.44 6.41 -15.43
C PHE A 143 7.67 5.05 -16.06
N ASP A 144 8.86 4.49 -15.87
CA ASP A 144 9.20 3.14 -16.31
C ASP A 144 8.53 2.09 -15.42
N ALA A 145 8.34 2.42 -14.14
CA ALA A 145 7.59 1.60 -13.21
C ALA A 145 6.69 2.42 -12.30
N VAL A 146 5.54 1.83 -11.95
CA VAL A 146 4.67 2.28 -10.86
C VAL A 146 4.63 1.17 -9.82
N VAL A 147 4.81 1.50 -8.54
CA VAL A 147 4.79 0.55 -7.43
C VAL A 147 3.54 0.81 -6.58
N VAL A 148 2.78 -0.26 -6.31
CA VAL A 148 1.63 -0.25 -5.39
C VAL A 148 1.74 -1.42 -4.41
N THR A 149 2.00 -1.13 -3.13
CA THR A 149 2.11 -2.19 -2.11
C THR A 149 1.18 -1.89 -0.93
N HIS A 150 0.20 -2.77 -0.71
CA HIS A 150 -0.84 -2.63 0.31
C HIS A 150 -1.61 -1.30 0.22
N LEU A 151 -1.82 -0.83 -1.01
CA LEU A 151 -2.52 0.40 -1.36
C LEU A 151 -3.95 0.11 -1.84
N LEU A 152 -4.11 -0.80 -2.79
CA LEU A 152 -5.39 -0.98 -3.50
C LEU A 152 -6.50 -1.46 -2.56
N CYS A 153 -6.15 -2.15 -1.48
CA CYS A 153 -7.07 -2.48 -0.38
C CYS A 153 -7.59 -1.26 0.39
N SER A 154 -6.88 -0.12 0.38
CA SER A 154 -7.14 1.05 1.26
C SER A 154 -7.77 2.25 0.56
N VAL A 155 -7.62 2.35 -0.75
CA VAL A 155 -8.14 3.48 -1.56
C VAL A 155 -9.66 3.44 -1.68
N ARG A 156 -10.29 4.56 -2.02
CA ARG A 156 -11.75 4.63 -2.22
C ARG A 156 -12.15 4.01 -3.55
N ASP A 157 -11.37 4.27 -4.60
CA ASP A 157 -11.61 3.74 -5.94
C ASP A 157 -10.33 3.16 -6.55
N ALA A 158 -10.12 1.86 -6.28
CA ALA A 158 -8.97 1.14 -6.82
C ALA A 158 -8.97 1.04 -8.36
N LYS A 159 -10.12 1.11 -9.03
CA LYS A 159 -10.16 1.13 -10.50
C LYS A 159 -9.61 2.45 -11.03
N ARG A 160 -9.99 3.56 -10.39
CA ARG A 160 -9.46 4.88 -10.73
C ARG A 160 -7.95 4.97 -10.48
N VAL A 161 -7.45 4.43 -9.36
CA VAL A 161 -6.00 4.32 -9.11
C VAL A 161 -5.30 3.54 -10.22
N LEU A 162 -5.83 2.38 -10.61
CA LEU A 162 -5.25 1.57 -11.68
C LEU A 162 -5.28 2.30 -13.04
N GLY A 163 -6.32 3.09 -13.31
CA GLY A 163 -6.39 3.96 -14.49
C GLY A 163 -5.29 5.03 -14.48
N GLU A 164 -5.08 5.70 -13.35
CA GLU A 164 -3.99 6.67 -13.20
C GLU A 164 -2.62 6.01 -13.31
N CYS A 165 -2.43 4.82 -12.75
CA CYS A 165 -1.19 4.05 -12.91
C CYS A 165 -0.89 3.80 -14.40
N LYS A 166 -1.89 3.44 -15.20
CA LYS A 166 -1.71 3.28 -16.65
C LYS A 166 -1.42 4.59 -17.36
N ARG A 167 -2.04 5.70 -16.96
CA ARG A 167 -1.81 7.02 -17.55
C ARG A 167 -0.37 7.48 -17.34
N VAL A 168 0.16 7.33 -16.14
CA VAL A 168 1.51 7.83 -15.79
C VAL A 168 2.63 6.91 -16.27
N LEU A 169 2.34 5.62 -16.49
CA LEU A 169 3.30 4.68 -17.07
C LEU A 169 3.64 5.05 -18.51
N ALA A 170 4.94 5.04 -18.82
CA ALA A 170 5.42 5.04 -20.19
C ALA A 170 4.93 3.76 -20.91
N LYS A 171 4.77 3.83 -22.24
CA LYS A 171 4.58 2.62 -23.06
C LYS A 171 5.79 1.72 -22.90
N GLY A 172 5.58 0.45 -22.58
CA GLY A 172 6.62 -0.51 -22.18
C GLY A 172 6.86 -0.57 -20.67
N GLY A 173 6.26 0.32 -19.89
CA GLY A 173 6.41 0.38 -18.44
C GLY A 173 5.63 -0.70 -17.68
N ARG A 174 5.93 -0.83 -16.38
CA ARG A 174 5.37 -1.89 -15.52
C ARG A 174 4.72 -1.37 -14.25
N LEU A 175 3.52 -1.88 -13.94
CA LEU A 175 2.95 -1.81 -12.60
C LEU A 175 3.47 -2.98 -11.78
N LEU A 176 4.18 -2.70 -10.69
CA LEU A 176 4.64 -3.67 -9.70
C LEU A 176 3.69 -3.63 -8.51
N PHE A 177 3.18 -4.78 -8.07
CA PHE A 177 2.17 -4.83 -7.03
C PHE A 177 2.38 -5.92 -5.99
N MET A 178 1.95 -5.64 -4.77
CA MET A 178 1.81 -6.57 -3.67
C MET A 178 0.61 -6.16 -2.83
N GLU A 179 -0.45 -6.96 -2.81
CA GLU A 179 -1.73 -6.58 -2.20
C GLU A 179 -2.26 -7.70 -1.32
N HIS A 180 -2.78 -7.30 -0.16
CA HIS A 180 -3.73 -8.13 0.58
C HIS A 180 -5.02 -8.28 -0.24
N VAL A 181 -5.62 -9.47 -0.22
CA VAL A 181 -6.90 -9.73 -0.90
C VAL A 181 -7.88 -10.50 -0.02
N ALA A 182 -9.17 -10.36 -0.36
CA ALA A 182 -10.25 -11.15 0.21
C ALA A 182 -9.94 -12.65 0.14
N GLN A 183 -10.31 -13.37 1.19
CA GLN A 183 -10.29 -14.83 1.23
C GLN A 183 -11.34 -15.41 0.27
N PRO A 184 -11.19 -16.67 -0.19
CA PRO A 184 -12.18 -17.31 -1.03
C PRO A 184 -13.57 -17.27 -0.38
N LYS A 185 -14.58 -16.92 -1.18
CA LYS A 185 -15.97 -16.84 -0.72
C LYS A 185 -16.42 -18.17 -0.12
N GLY A 186 -17.17 -18.11 0.99
CA GLY A 186 -17.67 -19.29 1.68
C GLY A 186 -16.69 -19.90 2.70
N THR A 187 -15.46 -19.40 2.80
CA THR A 187 -14.54 -19.79 3.89
C THR A 187 -14.89 -19.06 5.19
N TRP A 188 -14.58 -19.68 6.34
CA TRP A 188 -14.68 -19.02 7.65
C TRP A 188 -13.91 -17.70 7.70
N ALA A 189 -12.71 -17.68 7.11
CA ALA A 189 -11.89 -16.46 7.07
C ALA A 189 -12.59 -15.35 6.26
N SER A 190 -13.23 -15.65 5.13
CA SER A 190 -14.01 -14.68 4.36
C SER A 190 -15.21 -14.13 5.14
N TRP A 191 -15.86 -14.97 5.96
CA TRP A 191 -16.93 -14.52 6.85
C TRP A 191 -16.42 -13.55 7.94
N PHE A 192 -15.30 -13.88 8.59
CA PHE A 192 -14.67 -12.98 9.56
C PHE A 192 -14.18 -11.67 8.92
N GLN A 193 -13.63 -11.73 7.70
CA GLN A 193 -13.28 -10.52 6.95
C GLN A 193 -14.50 -9.61 6.79
N PHE A 194 -15.64 -10.15 6.36
CA PHE A 194 -16.87 -9.36 6.22
C PHE A 194 -17.34 -8.74 7.54
N LEU A 195 -17.33 -9.52 8.62
CA LEU A 195 -17.76 -9.05 9.95
C LEU A 195 -16.85 -7.95 10.50
N LEU A 196 -15.54 -8.08 10.31
CA LEU A 196 -14.54 -7.18 10.90
C LEU A 196 -14.22 -5.96 10.00
N ASP A 197 -14.58 -6.00 8.72
CA ASP A 197 -14.27 -4.99 7.70
C ASP A 197 -14.55 -3.54 8.15
N PRO A 198 -15.71 -3.19 8.76
CA PRO A 198 -16.00 -1.79 9.10
C PRO A 198 -15.11 -1.24 10.22
N VAL A 199 -14.78 -2.08 11.20
CA VAL A 199 -13.90 -1.71 12.31
C VAL A 199 -12.46 -1.65 11.80
N TRP A 200 -12.07 -2.62 10.96
CA TRP A 200 -10.75 -2.67 10.34
C TRP A 200 -10.49 -1.43 9.48
N GLU A 201 -11.42 -1.09 8.57
CA GLU A 201 -11.34 0.09 7.69
C GLU A 201 -11.07 1.36 8.51
N LEU A 202 -11.74 1.49 9.65
CA LEU A 202 -11.62 2.65 10.52
C LEU A 202 -10.26 2.71 11.25
N LEU A 203 -9.73 1.57 11.69
CA LEU A 203 -8.43 1.49 12.38
C LEU A 203 -7.23 1.59 11.44
N THR A 204 -7.41 1.21 10.18
CA THR A 204 -6.33 1.03 9.19
C THR A 204 -6.35 2.05 8.05
N CYS A 205 -6.98 3.21 8.29
CA CYS A 205 -7.06 4.30 7.32
C CYS A 205 -7.63 3.89 5.95
N GLY A 206 -8.59 2.97 5.92
CA GLY A 206 -9.35 2.63 4.71
C GLY A 206 -9.17 1.22 4.19
N CYS A 207 -8.23 0.41 4.72
CA CYS A 207 -8.03 -0.96 4.25
C CYS A 207 -9.32 -1.77 4.39
N ARG A 208 -9.71 -2.46 3.30
CA ARG A 208 -10.90 -3.30 3.21
C ARG A 208 -10.49 -4.76 3.16
N LEU A 209 -10.81 -5.50 4.22
CA LEU A 209 -10.48 -6.92 4.38
C LEU A 209 -11.10 -7.81 3.29
N ASN A 210 -12.27 -7.41 2.79
CA ASN A 210 -13.04 -8.15 1.81
C ASN A 210 -12.83 -7.67 0.36
N ARG A 211 -11.82 -6.83 0.10
CA ARG A 211 -11.57 -6.31 -1.26
C ARG A 211 -10.89 -7.35 -2.14
N SER A 212 -11.43 -7.55 -3.33
CA SER A 212 -10.87 -8.43 -4.35
C SER A 212 -9.89 -7.70 -5.28
N SER A 213 -8.84 -7.08 -4.72
CA SER A 213 -7.85 -6.32 -5.51
C SER A 213 -7.21 -7.14 -6.64
N GLY A 214 -7.05 -8.46 -6.45
CA GLY A 214 -6.60 -9.36 -7.50
C GLY A 214 -7.52 -9.42 -8.73
N ASP A 215 -8.84 -9.37 -8.55
CA ASP A 215 -9.80 -9.32 -9.66
C ASP A 215 -9.79 -7.95 -10.34
N LEU A 216 -9.53 -6.88 -9.60
CA LEU A 216 -9.39 -5.54 -10.15
C LEU A 216 -8.14 -5.43 -11.03
N LEU A 217 -7.01 -5.99 -10.58
CA LEU A 217 -5.77 -6.10 -11.37
C LEU A 217 -5.99 -6.88 -12.67
N LYS A 218 -6.68 -8.03 -12.60
CA LYS A 218 -7.04 -8.82 -13.80
C LYS A 218 -7.90 -8.05 -14.80
N LYS A 219 -8.73 -7.10 -14.32
CA LYS A 219 -9.65 -6.29 -15.14
C LYS A 219 -9.10 -4.91 -15.49
N ALA A 220 -7.88 -4.58 -15.08
CA ALA A 220 -7.27 -3.25 -15.31
C ALA A 220 -6.87 -3.01 -16.77
N GLY A 221 -6.84 -4.08 -17.59
CA GLY A 221 -6.54 -3.99 -19.02
C GLY A 221 -5.07 -3.69 -19.31
N PHE A 222 -4.16 -4.25 -18.52
CA PHE A 222 -2.74 -4.35 -18.90
C PHE A 222 -2.58 -5.45 -19.95
N ASP A 223 -1.60 -5.31 -20.85
CA ASP A 223 -1.36 -6.22 -21.97
C ASP A 223 -0.81 -7.58 -21.51
N ARG A 224 -0.03 -7.56 -20.42
CA ARG A 224 0.46 -8.76 -19.75
C ARG A 224 0.28 -8.60 -18.24
N LEU A 225 -0.14 -9.69 -17.59
CA LEU A 225 -0.26 -9.77 -16.14
C LEU A 225 0.39 -11.05 -15.64
N GLU A 226 1.44 -10.89 -14.82
CA GLU A 226 2.05 -11.96 -14.04
C GLU A 226 1.57 -11.81 -12.60
N LEU A 227 0.55 -12.57 -12.23
CA LEU A 227 -0.05 -12.55 -10.91
C LEU A 227 0.22 -13.88 -10.19
N LYS A 228 0.89 -13.79 -9.05
CA LYS A 228 1.12 -14.89 -8.12
C LYS A 228 0.22 -14.70 -6.90
N GLU A 229 -0.15 -15.80 -6.28
CA GLU A 229 -0.91 -15.80 -5.02
C GLU A 229 -0.11 -16.54 -3.95
N THR A 230 -0.21 -16.07 -2.71
CA THR A 230 0.43 -16.72 -1.56
C THR A 230 -0.37 -16.48 -0.28
N TYR A 231 -0.09 -17.31 0.72
CA TYR A 231 -0.61 -17.20 2.07
C TYR A 231 0.55 -17.00 3.02
N LEU A 232 0.58 -15.85 3.66
CA LEU A 232 1.58 -15.53 4.66
C LEU A 232 1.22 -16.15 6.02
N PRO A 233 2.19 -16.51 6.86
CA PRO A 233 1.95 -17.09 8.19
C PRO A 233 1.55 -16.02 9.22
N ILE A 234 0.53 -15.24 8.88
CA ILE A 234 -0.08 -14.17 9.67
C ILE A 234 -1.58 -14.48 9.85
N PRO A 235 -2.35 -13.74 10.66
CA PRO A 235 -3.76 -14.06 10.91
C PRO A 235 -4.57 -14.25 9.62
N ALA A 236 -5.43 -15.29 9.60
CA ALA A 236 -6.12 -15.74 8.38
C ALA A 236 -6.94 -14.66 7.67
N ILE A 237 -7.43 -13.64 8.38
CA ILE A 237 -8.18 -12.52 7.79
C ILE A 237 -7.31 -11.61 6.92
N ILE A 238 -5.98 -11.63 7.09
CA ILE A 238 -5.02 -10.84 6.32
C ILE A 238 -3.96 -11.68 5.60
N SER A 239 -3.99 -13.02 5.71
CA SER A 239 -2.90 -13.86 5.22
C SER A 239 -2.78 -13.96 3.70
N ARG A 240 -3.90 -13.89 2.97
CA ARG A 240 -3.91 -14.05 1.51
C ARG A 240 -3.43 -12.79 0.81
N HIS A 241 -2.43 -12.96 -0.05
CA HIS A 241 -1.85 -11.89 -0.85
C HIS A 241 -1.76 -12.27 -2.31
N VAL A 242 -1.83 -11.26 -3.18
CA VAL A 242 -1.46 -11.35 -4.59
C VAL A 242 -0.32 -10.41 -4.87
N TYR A 243 0.61 -10.82 -5.73
CA TYR A 243 1.77 -9.99 -6.06
C TYR A 243 2.31 -10.33 -7.46
N GLY A 244 3.12 -9.44 -8.00
CA GLY A 244 3.77 -9.62 -9.28
C GLY A 244 3.85 -8.32 -10.08
N CYS A 245 3.76 -8.43 -11.40
CA CYS A 245 3.89 -7.30 -12.31
C CYS A 245 2.84 -7.32 -13.44
N ALA A 246 2.49 -6.14 -13.93
CA ALA A 246 1.63 -5.98 -15.10
C ALA A 246 2.29 -4.99 -16.07
N CYS A 247 2.34 -5.33 -17.36
CA CYS A 247 3.01 -4.54 -18.38
C CYS A 247 2.01 -3.78 -19.25
N LEU A 248 2.33 -2.54 -19.56
CA LEU A 248 1.61 -1.70 -20.53
C LEU A 248 2.45 -1.66 -21.82
N GLN A 249 1.94 -2.17 -22.95
CA GLN A 249 2.64 -2.20 -24.24
C GLN A 249 2.23 -1.04 -25.17
#